data_AF-A0A7S4G3X3-F1
#
_entry.id   AF-A0A7S4G3X3-F1
#
_cell.length_a   1.000
_cell.length_b   1.000
_cell.length_c   1.000
_cell.angle_alpha   90.00
_cell.angle_beta   90.00
_cell.angle_gamma   90.00
#
_symmetry.space_group_name_H-M   'P 1'
#
loop_
_entity.id
_entity.type
_entity.pdbx_description
1 polymer ?
#
loop_
_entity_poly.entity_id
_entity_poly.type
_entity_poly.pdbx_seq_one_letter_code
_entity_poly.pdbx_strand_id
1 'polypeptide(L)'
;MDLSIFFRATFCTMLRDRSMPRGIQRAVLRAYATRYDLCVIGGGAAGYAGAVRGWDMGKKVVLIEQHERKFGGAAVWDGLSTKTVWQLARRSKNVKEFLQARGMYIEEPIQEIIKGAHDAANAKSLQMGQQLEALSESIDFRRREPTRAVASGAVEVLSGRAQFTSPHCVSIEGVDGAIQEIEADHFLIATGSVPAKCPDVPVDGHRIIDSSHLMSLKEWPSKLLVLGAGVLGCEMATIFQNFGKTQVHLVNQGKQRLLDNEDEDLTSFITSKFQLGGTRVHNDVTVMKTVVRPNGVLCTMGRRVSGRGATAQYKEDYALQVDYVLVATGRVPNVENLGLEKAGVELTAKGSIKTDDTEVRSSSAPHIYAAGDIAGDVGLASVAEMEARCAVEHMFDPSSVVPICYDTVCSILFLTPEVACVGMNETEARRLGIPYTVAVVGLDLISRSVIGFQRIPSRLTDEHLPLDTRLGFVKMIVSNDDEKVLLGMRCAGREASAIMGIAALLIRDRRSIRELLRVLHPSPSTTEAVQECARLLLGYSICKPHVFKNSIHVRSYTPDEPLFEVFESSSCPEVPVEQLKEFFEKRDILPEDIQQFLKDNGSDGSTCCVDRDRFYEFLRVTGPTLVPSYLD
;
A
#
# COMPACT_ATOMS: atom_id res chain seq x y z
N MET A 1 49.90 23.19 10.61
CA MET A 1 49.03 23.28 11.79
C MET A 1 47.84 24.14 11.41
N ASP A 2 46.67 23.52 11.37
CA ASP A 2 45.46 24.11 10.80
C ASP A 2 44.89 25.18 11.75
N LEU A 3 44.82 26.43 11.30
CA LEU A 3 44.28 27.56 12.08
C LEU A 3 42.83 27.32 12.53
N SER A 4 42.11 26.41 11.86
CA SER A 4 40.74 26.01 12.19
C SER A 4 40.62 25.37 13.59
N ILE A 5 41.64 24.62 14.04
CA ILE A 5 41.63 23.88 15.30
C ILE A 5 41.88 24.82 16.49
N PHE A 6 42.78 25.79 16.34
CA PHE A 6 43.10 26.76 17.39
C PHE A 6 41.92 27.72 17.66
N PHE A 7 41.18 28.09 16.60
CA PHE A 7 39.95 28.87 16.75
C PHE A 7 38.82 28.05 17.39
N ARG A 8 38.64 26.77 17.03
CA ARG A 8 37.61 25.89 17.64
C ARG A 8 37.78 25.72 19.15
N ALA A 9 39.01 25.56 19.65
CA ALA A 9 39.28 25.43 21.08
C ALA A 9 38.96 26.72 21.85
N THR A 10 39.30 27.87 21.28
CA THR A 10 39.01 29.20 21.86
C THR A 10 37.50 29.50 21.81
N PHE A 11 36.81 29.03 20.77
CA PHE A 11 35.37 29.21 20.51
C PHE A 11 34.46 28.44 21.49
N CYS A 12 34.77 27.18 21.80
CA CYS A 12 34.06 26.42 22.85
C CYS A 12 34.19 27.05 24.24
N THR A 13 35.26 27.80 24.48
CA THR A 13 35.50 28.49 25.74
C THR A 13 34.66 29.76 25.85
N MET A 14 34.43 30.49 24.74
CA MET A 14 33.58 31.69 24.71
C MET A 14 32.08 31.39 24.81
N LEU A 15 31.59 30.28 24.21
CA LEU A 15 30.17 29.90 24.28
C LEU A 15 29.74 29.37 25.66
N ARG A 16 30.69 28.92 26.49
CA ARG A 16 30.43 28.48 27.88
C ARG A 16 30.39 29.64 28.88
N ASP A 17 30.70 30.86 28.46
CA ASP A 17 30.60 32.04 29.31
C ASP A 17 29.13 32.46 29.49
N ARG A 18 28.60 32.19 30.69
CA ARG A 18 27.21 32.50 31.08
C ARG A 18 26.94 34.01 31.21
N SER A 19 27.97 34.86 31.11
CA SER A 19 27.82 36.32 31.18
C SER A 19 27.50 36.97 29.83
N MET A 20 27.59 36.22 28.71
CA MET A 20 27.36 36.76 27.38
C MET A 20 25.85 36.97 27.10
N PRO A 21 25.42 38.17 26.63
CA PRO A 21 24.03 38.42 26.28
C PRO A 21 23.55 37.48 25.16
N ARG A 22 22.35 36.89 25.32
CA ARG A 22 21.74 35.95 24.34
C ARG A 22 21.70 36.48 22.90
N GLY A 23 21.61 37.80 22.72
CA GLY A 23 21.66 38.44 21.41
C GLY A 23 23.03 38.34 20.72
N ILE A 24 24.12 38.42 21.47
CA ILE A 24 25.50 38.32 20.96
C ILE A 24 25.84 36.86 20.67
N GLN A 25 25.44 35.91 21.53
CA GLN A 25 25.57 34.48 21.25
C GLN A 25 24.89 34.09 19.92
N ARG A 26 23.66 34.58 19.68
CA ARG A 26 22.95 34.36 18.41
C ARG A 26 23.62 35.02 17.22
N ALA A 27 24.18 36.23 17.38
CA ALA A 27 24.89 36.92 16.31
C ALA A 27 26.19 36.20 15.92
N VAL A 28 26.93 35.66 16.90
CA VAL A 28 28.16 34.90 16.67
C VAL A 28 27.86 33.54 16.05
N LEU A 29 26.80 32.84 16.47
CA LEU A 29 26.37 31.58 15.84
C LEU A 29 25.96 31.78 14.38
N ARG A 30 25.23 32.86 14.07
CA ARG A 30 24.92 33.25 12.68
C ARG A 30 26.15 33.52 11.81
N ALA A 31 27.18 34.17 12.35
CA ALA A 31 28.39 34.52 11.59
C ALA A 31 29.23 33.30 11.17
N TYR A 32 28.99 32.13 11.78
CA TYR A 32 29.69 30.87 11.51
C TYR A 32 28.76 29.77 10.97
N ALA A 33 27.52 30.10 10.60
CA ALA A 33 26.57 29.12 10.08
C ALA A 33 27.15 28.48 8.80
N THR A 34 27.23 27.15 8.78
CA THR A 34 27.64 26.44 7.58
C THR A 34 26.48 26.49 6.60
N ARG A 35 26.72 27.06 5.40
CA ARG A 35 25.70 27.17 4.35
C ARG A 35 25.65 25.92 3.48
N TYR A 36 24.43 25.48 3.17
CA TYR A 36 24.12 24.33 2.30
C TYR A 36 23.13 24.75 1.20
N ASP A 37 23.14 24.04 0.07
CA ASP A 37 22.15 24.24 -0.98
C ASP A 37 20.80 23.63 -0.57
N LEU A 38 20.85 22.49 0.13
CA LEU A 38 19.67 21.74 0.60
C LEU A 38 19.87 21.23 2.02
N CYS A 39 18.90 21.50 2.89
CA CYS A 39 18.75 20.86 4.20
C CYS A 39 17.59 19.87 4.19
N VAL A 40 17.88 18.60 4.44
CA VAL A 40 16.90 17.52 4.59
C VAL A 40 16.68 17.23 6.06
N ILE A 41 15.44 17.28 6.53
CA ILE A 41 15.08 17.03 7.94
C ILE A 41 14.34 15.69 8.05
N GLY A 42 14.99 14.71 8.67
CA GLY A 42 14.53 13.33 8.79
C GLY A 42 15.32 12.38 7.87
N GLY A 43 15.81 11.27 8.42
CA GLY A 43 16.59 10.23 7.76
C GLY A 43 15.77 8.99 7.37
N GLY A 44 14.46 9.15 7.19
CA GLY A 44 13.56 8.11 6.68
C GLY A 44 13.71 7.87 5.17
N ALA A 45 12.79 7.10 4.58
CA ALA A 45 12.79 6.78 3.15
C ALA A 45 12.82 8.04 2.26
N ALA A 46 11.93 9.00 2.51
CA ALA A 46 11.91 10.30 1.82
C ALA A 46 13.24 11.06 1.99
N GLY A 47 13.69 11.25 3.23
CA GLY A 47 14.88 12.04 3.50
C GLY A 47 16.15 11.46 2.90
N TYR A 48 16.32 10.15 2.99
CA TYR A 48 17.41 9.44 2.32
C TYR A 48 17.37 9.63 0.80
N ALA A 49 16.21 9.39 0.17
CA ALA A 49 16.05 9.55 -1.28
C ALA A 49 16.28 10.99 -1.75
N GLY A 50 15.79 11.97 -0.99
CA GLY A 50 15.99 13.40 -1.26
C GLY A 50 17.46 13.81 -1.13
N ALA A 51 18.16 13.33 -0.11
CA ALA A 51 19.57 13.66 0.07
C ALA A 51 20.45 13.07 -1.04
N VAL A 52 20.22 11.80 -1.41
CA VAL A 52 20.91 11.17 -2.55
C VAL A 52 20.57 11.91 -3.85
N ARG A 53 19.30 12.31 -4.05
CA ARG A 53 18.92 13.06 -5.26
C ARG A 53 19.57 14.44 -5.32
N GLY A 54 19.72 15.13 -4.18
CA GLY A 54 20.42 16.41 -4.12
C GLY A 54 21.90 16.24 -4.51
N TRP A 55 22.52 15.15 -4.06
CA TRP A 55 23.88 14.78 -4.48
C TRP A 55 23.98 14.50 -5.98
N ASP A 56 23.02 13.76 -6.57
CA ASP A 56 22.96 13.49 -8.02
C ASP A 56 22.91 14.79 -8.84
N MET A 57 22.31 15.85 -8.28
CA MET A 57 22.18 17.17 -8.89
C MET A 57 23.36 18.11 -8.56
N GLY A 58 24.46 17.59 -8.02
CA GLY A 58 25.67 18.35 -7.75
C GLY A 58 25.59 19.27 -6.52
N LYS A 59 24.58 19.10 -5.66
CA LYS A 59 24.31 20.01 -4.52
C LYS A 59 25.07 19.62 -3.27
N LYS A 60 25.37 20.63 -2.45
CA LYS A 60 25.86 20.46 -1.08
C LYS A 60 24.65 20.28 -0.16
N VAL A 61 24.47 19.05 0.31
CA VAL A 61 23.32 18.62 1.11
C VAL A 61 23.75 18.39 2.55
N VAL A 62 22.89 18.80 3.49
CA VAL A 62 22.92 18.33 4.88
C VAL A 62 21.67 17.54 5.16
N LEU A 63 21.81 16.33 5.71
CA LEU A 63 20.71 15.52 6.21
C LEU A 63 20.78 15.47 7.74
N ILE A 64 19.68 15.81 8.40
CA ILE A 64 19.59 15.83 9.86
C ILE A 64 18.68 14.70 10.32
N GLU A 65 19.20 13.80 11.15
CA GLU A 65 18.44 12.70 11.75
C GLU A 65 18.63 12.67 13.27
N GLN A 66 17.52 12.65 14.01
CA GLN A 66 17.54 12.67 15.48
C GLN A 66 18.08 11.36 16.07
N HIS A 67 17.80 10.22 15.43
CA HIS A 67 18.15 8.89 15.90
C HIS A 67 19.21 8.25 15.01
N GLU A 68 20.48 8.53 15.27
CA GLU A 68 21.62 7.97 14.52
C GLU A 68 21.56 6.43 14.40
N ARG A 69 21.21 5.74 15.49
CA ARG A 69 21.08 4.27 15.52
C ARG A 69 19.86 3.73 14.81
N LYS A 70 18.89 4.59 14.45
CA LYS A 70 17.66 4.21 13.74
C LYS A 70 17.54 4.90 12.39
N PHE A 71 18.66 5.03 11.70
CA PHE A 71 18.68 5.54 10.33
C PHE A 71 17.77 4.70 9.41
N GLY A 72 17.14 5.33 8.42
CA GLY A 72 16.07 4.73 7.61
C GLY A 72 14.66 4.90 8.17
N GLY A 73 14.53 5.39 9.41
CA GLY A 73 13.25 5.80 10.01
C GLY A 73 12.21 4.68 10.10
N ALA A 74 10.93 5.06 10.15
CA ALA A 74 9.82 4.11 10.31
C ALA A 74 9.76 3.05 9.20
N ALA A 75 10.15 3.39 7.96
CA ALA A 75 10.15 2.45 6.83
C ALA A 75 11.05 1.23 7.09
N VAL A 76 12.20 1.42 7.75
CA VAL A 76 13.12 0.33 8.10
C VAL A 76 12.73 -0.28 9.45
N TRP A 77 12.61 0.54 10.49
CA TRP A 77 12.53 0.06 11.86
C TRP A 77 11.15 -0.46 12.28
N ASP A 78 10.08 0.10 11.72
CA ASP A 78 8.72 -0.39 11.93
C ASP A 78 8.25 -1.22 10.73
N GLY A 79 8.53 -0.74 9.51
CA GLY A 79 8.13 -1.34 8.24
C GLY A 79 8.88 -2.64 7.92
N LEU A 80 10.15 -2.56 7.54
CA LEU A 80 10.95 -3.75 7.17
C LEU A 80 10.94 -4.80 8.29
N SER A 81 11.07 -4.37 9.55
CA SER A 81 10.97 -5.26 10.71
C SER A 81 9.66 -6.07 10.72
N THR A 82 8.49 -5.41 10.58
CA THR A 82 7.20 -6.12 10.56
C THR A 82 7.07 -7.07 9.37
N LYS A 83 7.64 -6.72 8.21
CA LYS A 83 7.61 -7.54 7.00
C LYS A 83 8.53 -8.76 7.12
N THR A 84 9.66 -8.62 7.81
CA THR A 84 10.51 -9.76 8.20
C THR A 84 9.74 -10.71 9.14
N VAL A 85 9.07 -10.18 10.17
CA VAL A 85 8.25 -10.99 11.07
C VAL A 85 7.11 -11.68 10.33
N TRP A 86 6.42 -10.99 9.42
CA TRP A 86 5.38 -11.58 8.57
C TRP A 86 5.90 -12.72 7.71
N GLN A 87 7.06 -12.55 7.08
CA GLN A 87 7.68 -13.59 6.26
C GLN A 87 8.04 -14.82 7.10
N LEU A 88 8.56 -14.61 8.32
CA LEU A 88 8.84 -15.69 9.27
C LEU A 88 7.55 -16.39 9.71
N ALA A 89 6.49 -15.64 10.02
CA ALA A 89 5.18 -16.18 10.39
C ALA A 89 4.59 -17.05 9.27
N ARG A 90 4.67 -16.59 8.01
CA ARG A 90 4.21 -17.33 6.84
C ARG A 90 4.99 -18.65 6.65
N ARG A 91 6.32 -18.61 6.78
CA ARG A 91 7.17 -19.81 6.71
C ARG A 91 6.84 -20.79 7.83
N SER A 92 6.71 -20.29 9.05
CA SER A 92 6.33 -21.05 10.23
C SER A 92 5.03 -21.81 10.03
N LYS A 93 3.98 -21.11 9.59
CA LYS A 93 2.67 -21.71 9.32
C LYS A 93 2.78 -22.90 8.37
N ASN A 94 3.45 -22.71 7.24
CA ASN A 94 3.62 -23.77 6.23
C ASN A 94 4.39 -24.98 6.80
N VAL A 95 5.47 -24.73 7.56
CA VAL A 95 6.26 -25.79 8.18
C VAL A 95 5.44 -26.54 9.24
N LYS A 96 4.66 -25.84 10.07
CA LYS A 96 3.77 -26.46 11.06
C LYS A 96 2.72 -27.36 10.43
N GLU A 97 2.03 -26.86 9.41
CA GLU A 97 1.00 -27.63 8.70
C GLU A 97 1.59 -28.93 8.14
N PHE A 98 2.83 -28.88 7.62
CA PHE A 98 3.55 -30.05 7.13
C PHE A 98 4.00 -31.01 8.25
N LEU A 99 4.52 -30.49 9.37
CA LEU A 99 5.10 -31.27 10.46
C LEU A 99 4.05 -31.86 11.41
N GLN A 100 2.95 -31.15 11.69
CA GLN A 100 1.89 -31.61 12.58
C GLN A 100 1.21 -32.88 12.05
N ALA A 101 1.08 -33.01 10.73
CA ALA A 101 0.61 -34.23 10.08
C ALA A 101 1.50 -35.46 10.36
N ARG A 102 2.70 -35.24 10.91
CA ARG A 102 3.71 -36.25 11.25
C ARG A 102 4.04 -36.29 12.75
N GLY A 103 3.24 -35.61 13.58
CA GLY A 103 3.46 -35.54 15.04
C GLY A 103 4.71 -34.76 15.44
N MET A 104 5.26 -33.93 14.54
CA MET A 104 6.42 -33.08 14.81
C MET A 104 5.99 -31.63 15.07
N TYR A 105 6.74 -30.94 15.93
CA TYR A 105 6.48 -29.57 16.34
C TYR A 105 7.75 -28.72 16.23
N ILE A 106 7.57 -27.42 16.00
CA ILE A 106 8.67 -26.44 16.01
C ILE A 106 8.49 -25.48 17.18
N GLU A 107 9.60 -25.16 17.83
CA GLU A 107 9.67 -24.07 18.80
C GLU A 107 10.04 -22.77 18.10
N GLU A 108 9.41 -21.69 18.54
CA GLU A 108 9.62 -20.36 17.97
C GLU A 108 9.57 -19.33 19.10
N PRO A 109 10.66 -19.18 19.85
CA PRO A 109 10.76 -18.14 20.85
C PRO A 109 10.58 -16.76 20.20
N ILE A 110 9.76 -15.90 20.78
CA ILE A 110 9.50 -14.56 20.20
C ILE A 110 10.78 -13.73 20.10
N GLN A 111 11.75 -13.93 21.01
CA GLN A 111 13.02 -13.21 21.00
C GLN A 111 13.86 -13.52 19.76
N GLU A 112 13.85 -14.76 19.26
CA GLU A 112 14.57 -15.12 18.02
C GLU A 112 13.91 -14.51 16.79
N ILE A 113 12.56 -14.42 16.77
CA ILE A 113 11.82 -13.76 15.70
C ILE A 113 12.12 -12.24 15.67
N ILE A 114 12.09 -11.60 16.84
CA ILE A 114 12.41 -10.18 17.01
C ILE A 114 13.87 -9.91 16.64
N LYS A 115 14.80 -10.77 17.06
CA LYS A 115 16.21 -10.67 16.69
C LYS A 115 16.37 -10.69 15.16
N GLY A 116 15.72 -11.61 14.47
CA GLY A 116 15.73 -11.64 13.00
C GLY A 116 15.20 -10.36 12.35
N ALA A 117 14.17 -9.75 12.94
CA ALA A 117 13.65 -8.45 12.50
C ALA A 117 14.67 -7.32 12.70
N HIS A 118 15.30 -7.26 13.88
CA HIS A 118 16.38 -6.31 14.16
C HIS A 118 17.59 -6.52 13.24
N ASP A 119 17.99 -7.75 12.97
CA ASP A 119 19.12 -8.05 12.07
C ASP A 119 18.84 -7.53 10.66
N ALA A 120 17.61 -7.72 10.15
CA ALA A 120 17.20 -7.17 8.86
C ALA A 120 17.18 -5.63 8.85
N ALA A 121 16.63 -5.00 9.89
CA ALA A 121 16.59 -3.54 10.02
C ALA A 121 18.01 -2.95 10.13
N ASN A 122 18.86 -3.54 10.96
CA ASN A 122 20.28 -3.16 11.12
C ASN A 122 21.04 -3.27 9.80
N ALA A 123 20.90 -4.39 9.09
CA ALA A 123 21.56 -4.58 7.80
C ALA A 123 21.15 -3.50 6.79
N LYS A 124 19.86 -3.15 6.73
CA LYS A 124 19.37 -2.11 5.83
C LYS A 124 19.83 -0.71 6.25
N SER A 125 19.74 -0.38 7.54
CA SER A 125 20.20 0.89 8.11
C SER A 125 21.70 1.09 7.86
N LEU A 126 22.51 0.05 8.06
CA LEU A 126 23.96 0.07 7.81
C LEU A 126 24.26 0.30 6.33
N GLN A 127 23.57 -0.41 5.43
CA GLN A 127 23.72 -0.22 3.98
C GLN A 127 23.46 1.23 3.57
N MET A 128 22.38 1.84 4.09
CA MET A 128 22.04 3.24 3.81
C MET A 128 23.09 4.22 4.38
N GLY A 129 23.54 3.99 5.61
CA GLY A 129 24.57 4.80 6.27
C GLY A 129 25.91 4.76 5.52
N GLN A 130 26.37 3.57 5.14
CA GLN A 130 27.60 3.37 4.36
C GLN A 130 27.55 4.10 3.02
N GLN A 131 26.39 4.12 2.36
CA GLN A 131 26.21 4.88 1.13
C GLN A 131 26.37 6.38 1.39
N LEU A 132 25.68 6.95 2.38
CA LEU A 132 25.80 8.39 2.67
C LEU A 132 27.20 8.80 3.13
N GLU A 133 27.87 7.96 3.92
CA GLU A 133 29.27 8.17 4.32
C GLU A 133 30.17 8.26 3.09
N ALA A 134 30.05 7.33 2.13
CA ALA A 134 30.79 7.38 0.88
C ALA A 134 30.47 8.62 0.02
N LEU A 135 29.22 9.10 0.04
CA LEU A 135 28.81 10.34 -0.63
C LEU A 135 29.32 11.61 0.07
N SER A 136 29.70 11.52 1.35
CA SER A 136 30.38 12.61 2.06
C SER A 136 31.85 12.72 1.65
N GLU A 137 32.51 11.58 1.41
CA GLU A 137 33.93 11.50 1.02
C GLU A 137 34.20 11.89 -0.44
N SER A 138 33.16 12.02 -1.28
CA SER A 138 33.30 12.52 -2.67
C SER A 138 33.80 13.98 -2.74
N ILE A 139 33.94 14.65 -1.58
CA ILE A 139 34.65 15.93 -1.43
C ILE A 139 36.18 15.76 -1.66
N ASP A 140 36.78 14.65 -1.23
CA ASP A 140 38.24 14.47 -1.23
C ASP A 140 38.81 13.92 -2.55
N PHE A 141 38.01 13.17 -3.32
CA PHE A 141 38.43 12.69 -4.64
C PHE A 141 38.64 13.87 -5.62
N ARG A 142 37.81 14.93 -5.53
CA ARG A 142 37.95 16.19 -6.30
C ARG A 142 39.27 16.91 -6.06
N ARG A 143 39.80 16.86 -4.83
CA ARG A 143 41.08 17.51 -4.50
C ARG A 143 42.28 16.81 -5.14
N ARG A 144 42.14 15.55 -5.56
CA ARG A 144 43.22 14.71 -6.09
C ARG A 144 43.22 14.57 -7.62
N GLU A 145 42.07 14.61 -8.29
CA GLU A 145 41.97 14.50 -9.77
C GLU A 145 41.01 15.54 -10.40
N PRO A 146 41.48 16.76 -10.74
CA PRO A 146 40.64 17.83 -11.28
C PRO A 146 40.10 17.61 -12.70
N THR A 147 40.59 16.59 -13.43
CA THR A 147 40.35 16.42 -14.88
C THR A 147 39.13 15.58 -15.22
N ARG A 148 38.48 14.94 -14.25
CA ARG A 148 37.19 14.27 -14.43
C ARG A 148 36.09 15.18 -13.90
N ALA A 149 35.38 15.85 -14.81
CA ALA A 149 34.16 16.57 -14.51
C ALA A 149 33.04 15.60 -14.11
N VAL A 150 33.09 15.09 -12.88
CA VAL A 150 31.94 14.45 -12.24
C VAL A 150 31.24 15.56 -11.48
N ALA A 151 30.06 15.95 -11.94
CA ALA A 151 29.19 16.95 -11.32
C ALA A 151 28.53 16.39 -10.04
N SER A 152 29.31 15.78 -9.12
CA SER A 152 28.76 15.19 -7.91
C SER A 152 28.72 16.18 -6.75
N GLY A 153 27.64 16.11 -5.99
CA GLY A 153 27.42 16.91 -4.79
C GLY A 153 28.26 16.45 -3.60
N ALA A 154 27.75 16.74 -2.40
CA ALA A 154 28.23 16.16 -1.15
C ALA A 154 27.06 16.02 -0.19
N VAL A 155 27.04 14.95 0.60
CA VAL A 155 26.03 14.77 1.66
C VAL A 155 26.73 14.72 3.00
N GLU A 156 26.40 15.65 3.89
CA GLU A 156 26.80 15.59 5.30
C GLU A 156 25.62 15.11 6.14
N VAL A 157 25.85 14.13 7.02
CA VAL A 157 24.83 13.62 7.93
C VAL A 157 25.12 14.14 9.33
N LEU A 158 24.16 14.87 9.90
CA LEU A 158 24.24 15.39 11.27
C LEU A 158 23.23 14.68 12.16
N SER A 159 23.69 14.20 13.32
CA SER A 159 22.79 13.64 14.31
C SER A 159 22.27 14.73 15.26
N GLY A 160 20.95 14.82 15.38
CA GLY A 160 20.31 15.71 16.33
C GLY A 160 18.90 16.10 15.95
N ARG A 161 18.25 16.84 16.85
CA ARG A 161 16.90 17.35 16.65
C ARG A 161 16.95 18.69 15.93
N ALA A 162 16.37 18.74 14.73
CA ALA A 162 16.22 19.98 13.96
C ALA A 162 15.01 20.80 14.44
N GLN A 163 15.19 22.11 14.53
CA GLN A 163 14.10 23.08 14.71
C GLN A 163 14.41 24.36 13.92
N PHE A 164 13.45 24.84 13.13
CA PHE A 164 13.56 26.12 12.44
C PHE A 164 13.68 27.26 13.46
N THR A 165 14.67 28.14 13.25
CA THR A 165 14.87 29.38 14.02
C THR A 165 14.50 30.61 13.20
N SER A 166 14.44 30.48 11.87
CA SER A 166 13.94 31.47 10.91
C SER A 166 13.57 30.76 9.59
N PRO A 167 13.07 31.47 8.56
CA PRO A 167 12.76 30.86 7.25
C PRO A 167 13.91 30.08 6.63
N HIS A 168 15.17 30.50 6.82
CA HIS A 168 16.35 29.89 6.21
C HIS A 168 17.36 29.32 7.21
N CYS A 169 17.01 29.22 8.50
CA CYS A 169 17.93 28.71 9.51
C CYS A 169 17.26 27.64 10.37
N VAL A 170 18.05 26.60 10.69
CA VAL A 170 17.67 25.50 11.57
C VAL A 170 18.72 25.34 12.66
N SER A 171 18.29 25.24 13.91
CA SER A 171 19.11 24.77 15.01
C SER A 171 19.05 23.25 15.12
N ILE A 172 20.18 22.61 15.37
CA ILE A 172 20.31 21.17 15.58
C ILE A 172 20.80 20.96 17.01
N GLU A 173 19.97 20.34 17.84
CA GLU A 173 20.35 19.91 19.19
C GLU A 173 20.87 18.47 19.14
N GLY A 174 22.17 18.31 19.35
CA GLY A 174 22.85 17.02 19.41
C GLY A 174 22.53 16.23 20.68
N VAL A 175 22.91 14.95 20.71
CA VAL A 175 22.66 14.04 21.84
C VAL A 175 23.38 14.47 23.12
N ASP A 176 24.49 15.21 22.98
CA ASP A 176 25.28 15.81 24.06
C ASP A 176 24.72 17.16 24.54
N GLY A 177 23.60 17.63 23.96
CA GLY A 177 22.99 18.93 24.22
C GLY A 177 23.71 20.09 23.53
N ALA A 178 24.71 19.82 22.68
CA ALA A 178 25.33 20.87 21.88
C ALA A 178 24.33 21.38 20.83
N ILE A 179 24.27 22.70 20.67
CA ILE A 179 23.43 23.35 19.67
C ILE A 179 24.33 23.91 18.58
N GLN A 180 24.06 23.52 17.35
CA GLN A 180 24.66 24.12 16.15
C GLN A 180 23.57 24.74 15.29
N GLU A 181 23.84 25.88 14.65
CA GLU A 181 22.96 26.46 13.64
C GLU A 181 23.52 26.23 12.25
N ILE A 182 22.61 25.95 11.31
CA ILE A 182 22.91 25.85 9.88
C ILE A 182 21.98 26.78 9.09
N GLU A 183 22.44 27.16 7.90
CA GLU A 183 21.67 27.93 6.93
C GLU A 183 21.58 27.12 5.62
N ALA A 184 20.41 27.15 4.98
CA ALA A 184 20.24 26.50 3.68
C ALA A 184 19.34 27.30 2.74
N ASP A 185 19.62 27.17 1.44
CA ASP A 185 18.82 27.82 0.40
C ASP A 185 17.44 27.15 0.27
N HIS A 186 17.40 25.81 0.31
CA HIS A 186 16.17 25.01 0.27
C HIS A 186 16.07 24.01 1.42
N PHE A 187 14.83 23.63 1.76
CA PHE A 187 14.54 22.63 2.78
C PHE A 187 13.62 21.53 2.26
N LEU A 188 13.96 20.28 2.56
CA LEU A 188 13.06 19.13 2.41
C LEU A 188 12.68 18.61 3.81
N ILE A 189 11.43 18.79 4.20
CA ILE A 189 10.91 18.28 5.47
C ILE A 189 10.37 16.86 5.24
N ALA A 190 11.02 15.88 5.85
CA ALA A 190 10.78 14.45 5.68
C ALA A 190 10.72 13.71 7.03
N THR A 191 10.10 14.33 8.04
CA THR A 191 10.05 13.81 9.42
C THR A 191 9.02 12.70 9.61
N GLY A 192 8.28 12.35 8.56
CA GLY A 192 7.36 11.22 8.49
C GLY A 192 6.15 11.38 9.41
N SER A 193 5.73 10.27 10.02
CA SER A 193 4.56 10.18 10.88
C SER A 193 4.85 9.40 12.16
N VAL A 194 3.97 9.54 13.15
CA VAL A 194 3.96 8.77 14.40
C VAL A 194 2.60 8.06 14.59
N PRO A 195 2.52 6.99 15.40
CA PRO A 195 1.23 6.38 15.74
C PRO A 195 0.23 7.41 16.28
N ALA A 196 -1.01 7.34 15.80
CA ALA A 196 -2.06 8.24 16.28
C ALA A 196 -2.37 7.94 17.75
N LYS A 197 -2.48 8.99 18.57
CA LYS A 197 -2.91 8.86 19.97
C LYS A 197 -4.38 8.44 20.00
N CYS A 198 -4.72 7.51 20.89
CA CYS A 198 -6.09 7.12 21.22
C CYS A 198 -6.40 7.58 22.65
N PRO A 199 -7.06 8.73 22.86
CA PRO A 199 -7.28 9.27 24.20
C PRO A 199 -8.01 8.32 25.16
N ASP A 200 -8.96 7.54 24.64
CA ASP A 200 -9.75 6.58 25.42
C ASP A 200 -8.97 5.32 25.79
N VAL A 201 -7.87 5.04 25.08
CA VAL A 201 -7.00 3.87 25.27
C VAL A 201 -5.54 4.32 25.28
N PRO A 202 -5.08 4.96 26.37
CA PRO A 202 -3.73 5.50 26.44
C PRO A 202 -2.69 4.39 26.41
N VAL A 203 -1.71 4.54 25.52
CA VAL A 203 -0.55 3.64 25.38
C VAL A 203 0.36 3.81 26.59
N ASP A 204 0.67 2.71 27.27
CA ASP A 204 1.58 2.67 28.43
C ASP A 204 2.97 2.10 28.10
N GLY A 205 3.14 1.54 26.89
CA GLY A 205 4.39 0.93 26.42
C GLY A 205 4.73 -0.41 27.07
N HIS A 206 3.82 -0.97 27.88
CA HIS A 206 4.01 -2.20 28.64
C HIS A 206 2.94 -3.26 28.35
N ARG A 207 1.65 -2.91 28.47
CA ARG A 207 0.50 -3.80 28.26
C ARG A 207 -0.45 -3.24 27.21
N ILE A 208 -0.55 -1.91 27.13
CA ILE A 208 -1.19 -1.18 26.04
C ILE A 208 -0.07 -0.58 25.21
N ILE A 209 0.15 -1.16 24.04
CA ILE A 209 1.27 -0.87 23.15
C ILE A 209 0.77 -0.33 21.81
N ASP A 210 1.66 0.29 21.05
CA ASP A 210 1.47 0.60 19.64
C ASP A 210 2.55 -0.13 18.81
N SER A 211 2.60 0.14 17.50
CA SER A 211 3.58 -0.50 16.61
C SER A 211 5.04 -0.28 17.02
N SER A 212 5.36 0.84 17.67
CA SER A 212 6.76 1.16 18.06
C SER A 212 7.30 0.27 19.17
N HIS A 213 6.40 -0.38 19.92
CA HIS A 213 6.75 -1.26 21.04
C HIS A 213 6.77 -2.75 20.65
N LEU A 214 6.27 -3.11 19.47
CA LEU A 214 6.07 -4.50 19.05
C LEU A 214 7.36 -5.32 19.07
N MET A 215 8.47 -4.73 18.62
CA MET A 215 9.79 -5.36 18.59
C MET A 215 10.46 -5.46 19.97
N SER A 216 9.75 -5.09 21.04
CA SER A 216 10.21 -5.20 22.43
C SER A 216 9.44 -6.25 23.25
N LEU A 217 8.53 -7.00 22.61
CA LEU A 217 7.81 -8.09 23.29
C LEU A 217 8.76 -9.17 23.79
N LYS A 218 8.57 -9.59 25.04
CA LYS A 218 9.42 -10.59 25.71
C LYS A 218 8.88 -12.01 25.61
N GLU A 219 7.58 -12.15 25.40
CA GLU A 219 6.88 -13.42 25.33
C GLU A 219 5.71 -13.32 24.36
N TRP A 220 5.24 -14.47 23.88
CA TRP A 220 4.01 -14.51 23.09
C TRP A 220 2.81 -14.21 23.99
N PRO A 221 1.96 -13.22 23.65
CA PRO A 221 0.70 -13.06 24.34
C PRO A 221 -0.20 -14.27 24.07
N SER A 222 -0.86 -14.80 25.09
CA SER A 222 -1.90 -15.81 24.90
C SER A 222 -3.16 -15.19 24.27
N LYS A 223 -3.49 -13.94 24.65
CA LYS A 223 -4.57 -13.14 24.06
C LYS A 223 -4.10 -11.72 23.72
N LEU A 224 -4.36 -11.30 22.49
CA LEU A 224 -4.04 -9.97 21.99
C LEU A 224 -5.30 -9.30 21.43
N LEU A 225 -5.61 -8.09 21.90
CA LEU A 225 -6.58 -7.21 21.25
C LEU A 225 -5.84 -6.27 20.32
N VAL A 226 -6.22 -6.24 19.04
CA VAL A 226 -5.74 -5.26 18.06
C VAL A 226 -6.85 -4.23 17.85
N LEU A 227 -6.60 -2.99 18.27
CA LEU A 227 -7.53 -1.88 18.16
C LEU A 227 -7.27 -1.09 16.89
N GLY A 228 -8.19 -1.20 15.93
CA GLY A 228 -8.05 -0.61 14.59
C GLY A 228 -7.82 -1.72 13.56
N ALA A 229 -8.70 -1.78 12.56
CA ALA A 229 -8.70 -2.81 11.54
C ALA A 229 -8.41 -2.25 10.13
N GLY A 230 -7.53 -1.25 10.08
CA GLY A 230 -6.86 -0.82 8.86
C GLY A 230 -5.73 -1.77 8.46
N VAL A 231 -4.93 -1.38 7.48
CA VAL A 231 -3.82 -2.20 6.91
C VAL A 231 -2.91 -2.76 8.00
N LEU A 232 -2.39 -1.91 8.90
CA LEU A 232 -1.50 -2.31 9.98
C LEU A 232 -2.17 -3.30 10.94
N GLY A 233 -3.41 -3.04 11.35
CA GLY A 233 -4.14 -3.94 12.26
C GLY A 233 -4.36 -5.33 11.66
N CYS A 234 -4.73 -5.39 10.39
CA CYS A 234 -4.89 -6.64 9.65
C CYS A 234 -3.56 -7.38 9.46
N GLU A 235 -2.46 -6.66 9.19
CA GLU A 235 -1.11 -7.25 9.12
C GLU A 235 -0.70 -7.86 10.45
N MET A 236 -0.90 -7.14 11.56
CA MET A 236 -0.59 -7.64 12.90
C MET A 236 -1.42 -8.87 13.26
N ALA A 237 -2.73 -8.82 13.00
CA ALA A 237 -3.60 -9.98 13.17
C ALA A 237 -3.11 -11.19 12.37
N THR A 238 -2.66 -10.98 11.13
CA THR A 238 -2.10 -12.04 10.27
C THR A 238 -0.84 -12.65 10.88
N ILE A 239 0.09 -11.82 11.35
CA ILE A 239 1.36 -12.27 11.95
C ILE A 239 1.09 -13.20 13.12
N PHE A 240 0.33 -12.74 14.12
CA PHE A 240 0.06 -13.50 15.34
C PHE A 240 -0.78 -14.75 15.06
N GLN A 241 -1.75 -14.67 14.13
CA GLN A 241 -2.53 -15.82 13.68
C GLN A 241 -1.64 -16.90 13.05
N ASN A 242 -0.70 -16.52 12.17
CA ASN A 242 0.16 -17.47 11.47
C ASN A 242 1.16 -18.17 12.42
N PHE A 243 1.63 -17.49 13.46
CA PHE A 243 2.37 -18.17 14.53
C PHE A 243 1.49 -19.10 15.36
N GLY A 244 0.18 -18.87 15.44
CA GLY A 244 -0.77 -19.79 16.10
C GLY A 244 -0.55 -19.95 17.61
N LYS A 245 0.18 -19.03 18.24
CA LYS A 245 0.46 -19.00 19.69
C LYS A 245 -0.43 -18.01 20.45
N THR A 246 -1.22 -17.20 19.73
CA THR A 246 -1.99 -16.08 20.27
C THR A 246 -3.41 -16.11 19.75
N GLN A 247 -4.40 -15.99 20.64
CA GLN A 247 -5.78 -15.69 20.26
C GLN A 247 -5.91 -14.20 19.97
N VAL A 248 -6.16 -13.85 18.71
CA VAL A 248 -6.28 -12.46 18.26
C VAL A 248 -7.74 -12.01 18.29
N HIS A 249 -7.99 -10.83 18.85
CA HIS A 249 -9.25 -10.09 18.78
C HIS A 249 -9.03 -8.82 17.95
N LEU A 250 -9.52 -8.77 16.72
CA LEU A 250 -9.39 -7.62 15.83
C LEU A 250 -10.64 -6.74 15.94
N VAL A 251 -10.47 -5.51 16.44
CA VAL A 251 -11.57 -4.58 16.70
C VAL A 251 -11.63 -3.52 15.60
N ASN A 252 -12.75 -3.48 14.90
CA ASN A 252 -13.04 -2.53 13.84
C ASN A 252 -14.07 -1.50 14.34
N GLN A 253 -13.57 -0.39 14.89
CA GLN A 253 -14.41 0.57 15.60
C GLN A 253 -15.35 1.33 14.67
N GLY A 254 -16.65 1.23 14.94
CA GLY A 254 -17.70 2.01 14.26
C GLY A 254 -17.88 1.70 12.77
N LYS A 255 -17.26 0.63 12.27
CA LYS A 255 -17.29 0.20 10.86
C LYS A 255 -17.85 -1.21 10.75
N GLN A 256 -18.69 -1.41 9.73
CA GLN A 256 -19.41 -2.68 9.51
C GLN A 256 -18.55 -3.75 8.84
N ARG A 257 -17.55 -3.33 8.06
CA ARG A 257 -16.63 -4.21 7.32
C ARG A 257 -15.19 -3.81 7.55
N LEU A 258 -14.30 -4.80 7.52
CA LEU A 258 -12.86 -4.56 7.49
C LEU A 258 -12.50 -3.82 6.21
N LEU A 259 -11.50 -2.94 6.26
CA LEU A 259 -10.98 -2.23 5.08
C LEU A 259 -12.11 -1.67 4.20
N ASP A 260 -13.08 -0.97 4.81
CA ASP A 260 -14.35 -0.56 4.20
C ASP A 260 -14.24 0.39 2.99
N ASN A 261 -13.07 0.94 2.75
CA ASN A 261 -12.73 1.68 1.53
C ASN A 261 -12.47 0.76 0.32
N GLU A 262 -12.35 -0.56 0.55
CA GLU A 262 -12.18 -1.59 -0.50
C GLU A 262 -13.48 -2.34 -0.81
N ASP A 263 -13.43 -3.04 -1.94
CA ASP A 263 -14.57 -3.77 -2.47
C ASP A 263 -15.04 -4.91 -1.57
N GLU A 264 -16.35 -5.15 -1.59
CA GLU A 264 -17.00 -6.11 -0.70
C GLU A 264 -16.49 -7.55 -0.88
N ASP A 265 -16.20 -7.96 -2.12
CA ASP A 265 -15.64 -9.28 -2.42
C ASP A 265 -14.25 -9.48 -1.77
N LEU A 266 -13.36 -8.48 -1.88
CA LEU A 266 -12.04 -8.51 -1.25
C LEU A 266 -12.13 -8.48 0.28
N THR A 267 -12.95 -7.60 0.85
CA THR A 267 -13.09 -7.48 2.31
C THR A 267 -13.73 -8.71 2.94
N SER A 268 -14.71 -9.33 2.27
CA SER A 268 -15.34 -10.57 2.69
C SER A 268 -14.36 -11.74 2.63
N PHE A 269 -13.58 -11.82 1.55
CA PHE A 269 -12.50 -12.79 1.42
C PHE A 269 -11.50 -12.67 2.58
N ILE A 270 -11.00 -11.47 2.86
CA ILE A 270 -10.04 -11.23 3.97
C ILE A 270 -10.66 -11.60 5.32
N THR A 271 -11.92 -11.21 5.57
CA THR A 271 -12.62 -11.50 6.82
C THR A 271 -12.76 -13.01 7.05
N SER A 272 -13.11 -13.77 6.00
CA SER A 272 -13.20 -15.24 6.08
C SER A 272 -11.84 -15.87 6.41
N LYS A 273 -10.74 -15.35 5.86
CA LYS A 273 -9.38 -15.84 6.15
C LYS A 273 -8.95 -15.59 7.59
N PHE A 274 -9.37 -14.48 8.19
CA PHE A 274 -9.17 -14.24 9.61
C PHE A 274 -9.99 -15.22 10.48
N GLN A 275 -11.28 -15.38 10.17
CA GLN A 275 -12.15 -16.26 10.94
C GLN A 275 -11.71 -17.73 10.87
N LEU A 276 -11.37 -18.21 9.67
CA LEU A 276 -10.84 -19.56 9.45
C LEU A 276 -9.52 -19.80 10.18
N GLY A 277 -8.69 -18.77 10.33
CA GLY A 277 -7.45 -18.85 11.10
C GLY A 277 -7.62 -18.68 12.61
N GLY A 278 -8.86 -18.49 13.11
CA GLY A 278 -9.17 -18.37 14.53
C GLY A 278 -9.11 -16.94 15.09
N THR A 279 -8.90 -15.92 14.26
CA THR A 279 -9.01 -14.51 14.67
C THR A 279 -10.48 -14.15 14.90
N ARG A 280 -10.77 -13.52 16.03
CA ARG A 280 -12.10 -13.01 16.36
C ARG A 280 -12.24 -11.57 15.88
N VAL A 281 -13.03 -11.35 14.84
CA VAL A 281 -13.29 -10.02 14.27
C VAL A 281 -14.51 -9.39 14.97
N HIS A 282 -14.36 -8.17 15.46
CA HIS A 282 -15.39 -7.40 16.16
C HIS A 282 -15.73 -6.14 15.34
N ASN A 283 -16.71 -6.25 14.44
CA ASN A 283 -17.21 -5.13 13.65
C ASN A 283 -18.22 -4.30 14.45
N ASP A 284 -18.20 -2.98 14.22
CA ASP A 284 -19.07 -1.99 14.90
C ASP A 284 -19.00 -2.06 16.43
N VAL A 285 -17.84 -2.42 16.97
CA VAL A 285 -17.56 -2.47 18.40
C VAL A 285 -16.49 -1.45 18.76
N THR A 286 -16.71 -0.71 19.85
CA THR A 286 -15.79 0.31 20.38
C THR A 286 -15.21 -0.16 21.71
N VAL A 287 -13.90 0.04 21.91
CA VAL A 287 -13.30 -0.08 23.25
C VAL A 287 -13.63 1.20 24.01
N MET A 288 -14.49 1.10 25.01
CA MET A 288 -14.95 2.27 25.79
C MET A 288 -14.01 2.60 26.95
N LYS A 289 -13.35 1.58 27.50
CA LYS A 289 -12.47 1.71 28.66
C LYS A 289 -11.46 0.58 28.71
N THR A 290 -10.24 0.90 29.14
CA THR A 290 -9.22 -0.09 29.49
C THR A 290 -8.80 0.06 30.96
N VAL A 291 -8.56 -1.07 31.62
CA VAL A 291 -8.02 -1.12 32.98
C VAL A 291 -6.88 -2.14 33.02
N VAL A 292 -5.66 -1.64 33.22
CA VAL A 292 -4.48 -2.49 33.39
C VAL A 292 -4.56 -3.19 34.75
N ARG A 293 -4.34 -4.51 34.75
CA ARG A 293 -4.37 -5.42 35.90
C ARG A 293 -3.09 -6.27 35.94
N PRO A 294 -2.75 -6.93 37.06
CA PRO A 294 -1.58 -7.81 37.12
C PRO A 294 -1.58 -8.92 36.06
N ASN A 295 -2.76 -9.40 35.66
CA ASN A 295 -2.96 -10.46 34.68
C ASN A 295 -3.37 -9.95 33.28
N GLY A 296 -2.99 -8.72 32.91
CA GLY A 296 -3.22 -8.17 31.58
C GLY A 296 -4.12 -6.93 31.60
N VAL A 297 -4.93 -6.73 30.57
CA VAL A 297 -5.81 -5.57 30.39
C VAL A 297 -7.26 -6.04 30.33
N LEU A 298 -8.12 -5.45 31.16
CA LEU A 298 -9.57 -5.57 31.02
C LEU A 298 -10.09 -4.46 30.11
N CYS A 299 -10.69 -4.84 28.99
CA CYS A 299 -11.30 -3.93 28.03
C CYS A 299 -12.82 -4.01 28.12
N THR A 300 -13.48 -2.87 28.35
CA THR A 300 -14.94 -2.76 28.25
C THR A 300 -15.30 -2.45 26.80
N MET A 301 -16.05 -3.35 26.18
CA MET A 301 -16.49 -3.26 24.79
C MET A 301 -17.92 -2.71 24.76
N GLY A 302 -18.21 -1.83 23.80
CA GLY A 302 -19.55 -1.27 23.63
C GLY A 302 -19.93 -1.12 22.16
N ARG A 303 -21.23 -0.98 21.93
CA ARG A 303 -21.80 -0.73 20.60
C ARG A 303 -22.48 0.61 20.55
N ARG A 304 -22.45 1.23 19.37
CA ARG A 304 -23.15 2.50 19.16
C ARG A 304 -24.65 2.28 19.20
N VAL A 305 -25.36 3.08 19.99
CA VAL A 305 -26.82 3.04 20.11
C VAL A 305 -27.51 4.23 19.43
N SER A 306 -26.82 5.38 19.31
CA SER A 306 -27.33 6.57 18.62
C SER A 306 -26.19 7.51 18.23
N GLY A 307 -26.47 8.52 17.38
CA GLY A 307 -25.51 9.55 16.96
C GLY A 307 -24.44 9.08 15.97
N ARG A 308 -23.55 9.99 15.54
CA ARG A 308 -22.38 9.72 14.68
C ARG A 308 -21.22 10.63 15.07
N GLY A 309 -19.98 10.19 14.85
CA GLY A 309 -18.79 10.98 15.18
C GLY A 309 -18.74 11.35 16.67
N ALA A 310 -18.40 12.60 16.98
CA ALA A 310 -18.26 13.10 18.36
C ALA A 310 -19.56 13.08 19.18
N THR A 311 -20.74 12.94 18.54
CA THR A 311 -22.04 12.86 19.22
C THR A 311 -22.55 11.43 19.40
N ALA A 312 -21.75 10.43 19.02
CA ALA A 312 -22.14 9.03 19.14
C ALA A 312 -22.27 8.61 20.62
N GLN A 313 -23.38 7.94 20.94
CA GLN A 313 -23.60 7.33 22.25
C GLN A 313 -23.38 5.83 22.13
N TYR A 314 -22.71 5.27 23.14
CA TYR A 314 -22.35 3.86 23.21
C TYR A 314 -22.96 3.22 24.44
N LYS A 315 -23.41 1.97 24.29
CA LYS A 315 -23.83 1.12 25.40
C LYS A 315 -22.81 0.02 25.58
N GLU A 316 -22.42 -0.23 26.82
CA GLU A 316 -21.58 -1.39 27.18
C GLU A 316 -22.27 -2.69 26.72
N ASP A 317 -21.48 -3.56 26.10
CA ASP A 317 -21.93 -4.83 25.53
C ASP A 317 -21.35 -6.00 26.36
N TYR A 318 -20.01 -6.08 26.43
CA TYR A 318 -19.30 -7.11 27.20
C TYR A 318 -17.91 -6.65 27.62
N ALA A 319 -17.29 -7.36 28.57
CA ALA A 319 -15.90 -7.14 28.97
C ALA A 319 -14.99 -8.25 28.43
N LEU A 320 -13.76 -7.90 28.06
CA LEU A 320 -12.78 -8.80 27.48
C LEU A 320 -11.43 -8.64 28.18
N GLN A 321 -10.92 -9.72 28.78
CA GLN A 321 -9.59 -9.77 29.37
C GLN A 321 -8.58 -10.28 28.33
N VAL A 322 -7.52 -9.51 28.09
CA VAL A 322 -6.40 -9.84 27.19
C VAL A 322 -5.06 -9.61 27.88
N ASP A 323 -3.97 -10.17 27.34
CA ASP A 323 -2.63 -9.95 27.90
C ASP A 323 -2.06 -8.61 27.46
N TYR A 324 -2.35 -8.22 26.22
CA TYR A 324 -1.91 -6.98 25.59
C TYR A 324 -3.01 -6.37 24.73
N VAL A 325 -3.00 -5.04 24.62
CA VAL A 325 -3.76 -4.25 23.65
C VAL A 325 -2.76 -3.60 22.70
N LEU A 326 -2.90 -3.81 21.40
CA LEU A 326 -2.15 -3.13 20.35
C LEU A 326 -3.01 -2.06 19.70
N VAL A 327 -2.66 -0.79 19.91
CA VAL A 327 -3.31 0.36 19.29
C VAL A 327 -2.74 0.55 17.87
N ALA A 328 -3.60 0.35 16.88
CA ALA A 328 -3.30 0.42 15.44
C ALA A 328 -4.36 1.24 14.69
N THR A 329 -4.76 2.38 15.27
CA THR A 329 -5.85 3.24 14.78
C THR A 329 -5.45 4.23 13.68
N GLY A 330 -4.20 4.17 13.21
CA GLY A 330 -3.67 5.03 12.16
C GLY A 330 -2.39 5.76 12.60
N ARG A 331 -1.95 6.67 11.76
CA ARG A 331 -0.73 7.49 11.97
C ARG A 331 -1.06 8.95 11.69
N VAL A 332 -0.27 9.85 12.27
CA VAL A 332 -0.40 11.30 12.08
C VAL A 332 0.93 11.93 11.71
N PRO A 333 0.94 13.00 10.90
CA PRO A 333 2.16 13.73 10.54
C PRO A 333 3.01 14.13 11.76
N ASN A 334 4.32 13.93 11.65
CA ASN A 334 5.27 14.25 12.72
C ASN A 334 5.75 15.71 12.61
N VAL A 335 4.89 16.65 12.98
CA VAL A 335 5.12 18.10 12.87
C VAL A 335 5.54 18.77 14.19
N GLU A 336 5.46 18.05 15.30
CA GLU A 336 5.66 18.63 16.63
C GLU A 336 7.10 19.13 16.84
N ASN A 337 7.24 20.35 17.37
CA ASN A 337 8.51 20.99 17.74
C ASN A 337 9.49 21.28 16.59
N LEU A 338 9.05 21.24 15.33
CA LEU A 338 9.90 21.62 14.19
C LEU A 338 10.07 23.13 14.02
N GLY A 339 9.25 23.97 14.67
CA GLY A 339 9.30 25.43 14.50
C GLY A 339 8.75 25.91 13.15
N LEU A 340 7.82 25.16 12.55
CA LEU A 340 7.22 25.45 11.23
C LEU A 340 6.64 26.87 11.13
N GLU A 341 6.13 27.40 12.23
CA GLU A 341 5.62 28.77 12.32
C GLU A 341 6.70 29.82 12.04
N LYS A 342 7.94 29.57 12.48
CA LYS A 342 9.10 30.46 12.22
C LYS A 342 9.60 30.32 10.80
N ALA A 343 9.32 29.18 10.17
CA ALA A 343 9.66 28.90 8.79
C ALA A 343 8.65 29.48 7.78
N GLY A 344 7.47 29.92 8.26
CA GLY A 344 6.37 30.39 7.41
C GLY A 344 5.56 29.26 6.77
N VAL A 345 5.56 28.06 7.35
CA VAL A 345 4.88 26.88 6.81
C VAL A 345 3.48 26.73 7.40
N GLU A 346 2.47 26.67 6.55
CA GLU A 346 1.09 26.37 6.92
C GLU A 346 0.83 24.86 6.99
N LEU A 347 -0.04 24.47 7.92
CA LEU A 347 -0.57 23.11 8.02
C LEU A 347 -2.01 23.05 7.51
N THR A 348 -2.39 21.88 6.98
CA THR A 348 -3.79 21.57 6.68
C THR A 348 -4.59 21.31 7.95
N ALA A 349 -5.91 21.23 7.85
CA ALA A 349 -6.77 20.86 8.98
C ALA A 349 -6.49 19.45 9.55
N LYS A 350 -5.87 18.57 8.75
CA LYS A 350 -5.43 17.23 9.17
C LYS A 350 -4.06 17.23 9.86
N GLY A 351 -3.34 18.36 9.87
CA GLY A 351 -2.03 18.52 10.49
C GLY A 351 -0.83 18.23 9.58
N SER A 352 -1.05 17.87 8.31
CA SER A 352 0.03 17.73 7.30
C SER A 352 0.51 19.10 6.82
N ILE A 353 1.73 19.18 6.28
CA ILE A 353 2.21 20.40 5.60
C ILE A 353 1.32 20.66 4.39
N LYS A 354 0.85 21.90 4.23
CA LYS A 354 0.03 22.30 3.09
C LYS A 354 0.93 22.55 1.88
N THR A 355 0.76 21.72 0.85
CA THR A 355 1.49 21.79 -0.42
C THR A 355 0.67 22.49 -1.51
N ASP A 356 1.34 22.92 -2.58
CA ASP A 356 0.71 23.44 -3.80
C ASP A 356 0.36 22.33 -4.80
N ASP A 357 -0.03 22.69 -6.03
CA ASP A 357 -0.44 21.74 -7.08
C ASP A 357 0.65 20.73 -7.49
N THR A 358 1.90 20.94 -7.09
CA THR A 358 2.98 19.94 -7.27
C THR A 358 2.92 18.81 -6.25
N GLU A 359 2.06 18.93 -5.24
CA GLU A 359 1.90 18.03 -4.09
C GLU A 359 3.13 17.93 -3.16
N VAL A 360 4.26 18.59 -3.50
CA VAL A 360 5.54 18.47 -2.77
C VAL A 360 6.12 19.81 -2.30
N ARG A 361 5.79 20.94 -2.92
CA ARG A 361 6.25 22.27 -2.50
C ARG A 361 5.26 22.90 -1.53
N SER A 362 5.74 23.54 -0.45
CA SER A 362 4.86 24.25 0.49
C SER A 362 4.12 25.40 -0.21
N SER A 363 2.81 25.51 0.03
CA SER A 363 1.99 26.58 -0.54
C SER A 363 2.29 27.96 0.04
N SER A 364 2.90 28.03 1.22
CA SER A 364 3.14 29.28 1.97
C SER A 364 4.62 29.67 2.04
N ALA A 365 5.55 28.73 1.79
CA ALA A 365 6.99 28.95 1.85
C ALA A 365 7.70 28.31 0.63
N PRO A 366 7.94 29.05 -0.48
CA PRO A 366 8.41 28.48 -1.76
C PRO A 366 9.78 27.79 -1.72
N HIS A 367 10.61 28.06 -0.71
CA HIS A 367 11.91 27.43 -0.50
C HIS A 367 11.83 26.12 0.32
N ILE A 368 10.63 25.77 0.80
CA ILE A 368 10.38 24.59 1.64
C ILE A 368 9.51 23.59 0.88
N TYR A 369 9.91 22.33 0.96
CA TYR A 369 9.22 21.19 0.39
C TYR A 369 8.96 20.15 1.47
N ALA A 370 7.98 19.30 1.24
CA ALA A 370 7.61 18.20 2.11
C ALA A 370 7.46 16.92 1.30
N ALA A 371 7.87 15.79 1.87
CA ALA A 371 7.71 14.48 1.23
C ALA A 371 7.46 13.37 2.25
N GLY A 372 6.70 12.36 1.83
CA GLY A 372 6.22 11.25 2.65
C GLY A 372 5.05 11.64 3.55
N ASP A 373 4.88 10.88 4.63
CA ASP A 373 3.73 10.99 5.52
C ASP A 373 3.51 12.37 6.18
N ILE A 374 4.44 13.31 6.04
CA ILE A 374 4.27 14.70 6.50
C ILE A 374 3.57 15.60 5.46
N ALA A 375 3.65 15.27 4.18
CA ALA A 375 3.13 16.08 3.07
C ALA A 375 1.70 15.69 2.67
N GLY A 376 1.38 14.39 2.66
CA GLY A 376 0.16 13.89 2.00
C GLY A 376 -0.60 12.81 2.76
N ASP A 377 -1.66 12.32 2.12
CA ASP A 377 -2.57 11.30 2.66
C ASP A 377 -2.07 9.84 2.45
N VAL A 378 -1.10 9.62 1.54
CA VAL A 378 -0.64 8.26 1.17
C VAL A 378 0.62 7.87 1.95
N GLY A 379 0.43 7.21 3.10
CA GLY A 379 1.52 6.75 3.96
C GLY A 379 2.24 5.48 3.46
N LEU A 380 3.02 5.58 2.37
CA LEU A 380 3.81 4.48 1.80
C LEU A 380 5.26 4.91 1.57
N ALA A 381 6.21 4.06 1.96
CA ALA A 381 7.64 4.36 1.82
C ALA A 381 8.06 4.62 0.36
N SER A 382 7.53 3.87 -0.60
CA SER A 382 7.81 4.07 -2.03
C SER A 382 7.26 5.40 -2.57
N VAL A 383 6.13 5.86 -2.03
CA VAL A 383 5.57 7.18 -2.36
C VAL A 383 6.44 8.27 -1.77
N ALA A 384 6.85 8.13 -0.50
CA ALA A 384 7.77 9.04 0.16
C ALA A 384 9.10 9.20 -0.60
N GLU A 385 9.67 8.11 -1.12
CA GLU A 385 10.87 8.16 -1.97
C GLU A 385 10.65 8.91 -3.28
N MET A 386 9.54 8.62 -3.97
CA MET A 386 9.17 9.27 -5.24
C MET A 386 8.92 10.77 -5.05
N GLU A 387 8.14 11.15 -4.02
CA GLU A 387 7.87 12.54 -3.65
C GLU A 387 9.15 13.30 -3.34
N ALA A 388 10.06 12.72 -2.55
CA ALA A 388 11.32 13.36 -2.20
C ALA A 388 12.21 13.60 -3.42
N ARG A 389 12.26 12.66 -4.36
CA ARG A 389 13.02 12.83 -5.62
C ARG A 389 12.40 13.91 -6.49
N CYS A 390 11.07 13.90 -6.65
CA CYS A 390 10.32 14.93 -7.36
C CYS A 390 10.53 16.32 -6.74
N ALA A 391 10.47 16.42 -5.41
CA ALA A 391 10.71 17.67 -4.68
C ALA A 391 12.08 18.26 -4.99
N VAL A 392 13.14 17.43 -4.95
CA VAL A 392 14.51 17.90 -5.21
C VAL A 392 14.73 18.25 -6.68
N GLU A 393 14.15 17.48 -7.61
CA GLU A 393 14.14 17.83 -9.03
C GLU A 393 13.44 19.18 -9.25
N HIS A 394 12.29 19.39 -8.62
CA HIS A 394 11.55 20.65 -8.70
C HIS A 394 12.30 21.84 -8.09
N MET A 395 13.06 21.63 -7.01
CA MET A 395 13.89 22.68 -6.42
C MET A 395 14.96 23.21 -7.40
N PHE A 396 15.59 22.32 -8.16
CA PHE A 396 16.85 22.63 -8.85
C PHE A 396 16.80 22.54 -10.37
N ASP A 397 15.77 21.90 -10.93
CA ASP A 397 15.48 21.82 -12.36
C ASP A 397 13.95 21.69 -12.60
N PRO A 398 13.17 22.74 -12.28
CA PRO A 398 11.71 22.70 -12.40
C PRO A 398 11.21 22.43 -13.82
N SER A 399 12.04 22.67 -14.84
CA SER A 399 11.69 22.41 -16.25
C SER A 399 11.66 20.93 -16.64
N SER A 400 12.30 20.04 -15.87
CA SER A 400 12.38 18.61 -16.20
C SER A 400 11.51 17.71 -15.33
N VAL A 401 10.78 18.29 -14.36
CA VAL A 401 9.94 17.53 -13.43
C VAL A 401 8.74 16.93 -14.13
N VAL A 402 8.56 15.63 -13.93
CA VAL A 402 7.35 14.91 -14.32
C VAL A 402 6.41 14.82 -13.12
N PRO A 403 5.14 15.27 -13.23
CA PRO A 403 4.18 15.13 -12.14
C PRO A 403 4.00 13.69 -11.69
N ILE A 404 3.79 13.51 -10.39
CA ILE A 404 3.57 12.19 -9.79
C ILE A 404 2.19 11.68 -10.19
N CYS A 405 2.13 10.45 -10.72
CA CYS A 405 0.87 9.77 -11.04
C CYS A 405 0.45 8.85 -9.89
N TYR A 406 -0.31 9.40 -8.93
CA TYR A 406 -0.75 8.65 -7.74
C TYR A 406 -1.71 7.49 -8.04
N ASP A 407 -2.42 7.51 -9.18
CA ASP A 407 -3.31 6.41 -9.61
C ASP A 407 -2.57 5.07 -9.81
N THR A 408 -1.25 5.13 -9.99
CA THR A 408 -0.39 3.95 -10.21
C THR A 408 0.17 3.37 -8.91
N VAL A 409 -0.13 3.99 -7.76
CA VAL A 409 0.37 3.55 -6.46
C VAL A 409 -0.17 2.15 -6.16
N CYS A 410 0.76 1.20 -6.06
CA CYS A 410 0.46 -0.18 -5.69
C CYS A 410 0.45 -0.29 -4.16
N SER A 411 -0.70 -0.60 -3.59
CA SER A 411 -0.84 -0.89 -2.16
C SER A 411 -0.70 -2.40 -1.93
N ILE A 412 0.21 -2.78 -1.04
CA ILE A 412 0.43 -4.18 -0.65
C ILE A 412 0.00 -4.34 0.80
N LEU A 413 -0.92 -5.27 1.04
CA LEU A 413 -1.36 -5.68 2.36
C LEU A 413 -0.72 -7.04 2.65
N PHE A 414 0.19 -7.07 3.62
CA PHE A 414 0.92 -8.26 4.04
C PHE A 414 0.02 -9.17 4.89
N LEU A 415 -0.96 -9.79 4.23
CA LEU A 415 -1.93 -10.73 4.81
C LEU A 415 -1.57 -12.18 4.44
N THR A 416 -2.40 -13.15 4.81
CA THR A 416 -2.23 -14.54 4.35
C THR A 416 -3.58 -15.09 3.87
N PRO A 417 -3.78 -15.25 2.54
CA PRO A 417 -2.82 -14.94 1.47
C PRO A 417 -2.55 -13.44 1.32
N GLU A 418 -1.47 -13.11 0.63
CA GLU A 418 -1.06 -11.72 0.35
C GLU A 418 -2.13 -11.00 -0.48
N VAL A 419 -2.30 -9.70 -0.28
CA VAL A 419 -3.25 -8.88 -1.03
C VAL A 419 -2.51 -7.68 -1.63
N ALA A 420 -2.81 -7.35 -2.87
CA ALA A 420 -2.27 -6.17 -3.52
C ALA A 420 -3.31 -5.50 -4.44
N CYS A 421 -3.25 -4.18 -4.52
CA CYS A 421 -4.23 -3.35 -5.20
C CYS A 421 -3.53 -2.22 -5.96
N VAL A 422 -4.09 -1.83 -7.11
CA VAL A 422 -3.65 -0.65 -7.88
C VAL A 422 -4.84 -0.03 -8.62
N GLY A 423 -4.85 1.29 -8.78
CA GLY A 423 -5.90 2.05 -9.45
C GLY A 423 -7.25 2.02 -8.72
N MET A 424 -8.31 2.38 -9.45
CA MET A 424 -9.67 2.58 -8.94
C MET A 424 -10.35 1.26 -8.57
N ASN A 425 -11.05 1.17 -7.44
CA ASN A 425 -11.89 0.03 -7.05
C ASN A 425 -13.36 0.24 -7.45
N GLU A 426 -14.19 -0.80 -7.35
CA GLU A 426 -15.63 -0.69 -7.68
C GLU A 426 -16.35 0.29 -6.74
N THR A 427 -15.96 0.34 -5.46
CA THR A 427 -16.54 1.24 -4.47
C THR A 427 -16.32 2.72 -4.84
N GLU A 428 -15.12 3.06 -5.28
CA GLU A 428 -14.74 4.39 -5.72
C GLU A 428 -15.37 4.73 -7.08
N ALA A 429 -15.32 3.80 -8.04
CA ALA A 429 -15.95 4.00 -9.36
C ALA A 429 -17.45 4.30 -9.23
N ARG A 430 -18.17 3.55 -8.39
CA ARG A 430 -19.59 3.80 -8.10
C ARG A 430 -19.81 5.16 -7.43
N ARG A 431 -18.99 5.52 -6.45
CA ARG A 431 -19.06 6.82 -5.76
C ARG A 431 -18.89 8.00 -6.72
N LEU A 432 -18.04 7.84 -7.73
CA LEU A 432 -17.77 8.84 -8.76
C LEU A 432 -18.74 8.76 -9.96
N GLY A 433 -19.63 7.77 -10.01
CA GLY A 433 -20.54 7.57 -11.14
C GLY A 433 -19.84 7.15 -12.43
N ILE A 434 -18.69 6.48 -12.34
CA ILE A 434 -17.91 6.02 -13.50
C ILE A 434 -18.43 4.64 -13.91
N PRO A 435 -18.94 4.46 -15.17
CA PRO A 435 -19.32 3.15 -15.66
C PRO A 435 -18.10 2.23 -15.83
N TYR A 436 -18.23 0.96 -15.46
CA TYR A 436 -17.14 -0.01 -15.58
C TYR A 436 -17.65 -1.44 -15.83
N THR A 437 -16.80 -2.26 -16.43
CA THR A 437 -16.94 -3.72 -16.44
C THR A 437 -15.87 -4.32 -15.54
N VAL A 438 -16.19 -5.38 -14.81
CA VAL A 438 -15.26 -6.07 -13.93
C VAL A 438 -15.26 -7.57 -14.21
N ALA A 439 -14.08 -8.19 -14.22
CA ALA A 439 -13.92 -9.64 -14.23
C ALA A 439 -13.15 -10.11 -13.00
N VAL A 440 -13.62 -11.18 -12.39
CA VAL A 440 -12.98 -11.87 -11.27
C VAL A 440 -12.64 -13.29 -11.72
N VAL A 441 -11.38 -13.70 -11.53
CA VAL A 441 -10.86 -15.04 -11.80
C VAL A 441 -10.27 -15.62 -10.53
N GLY A 442 -10.84 -16.73 -10.08
CA GLY A 442 -10.34 -17.54 -8.97
C GLY A 442 -8.99 -18.17 -9.29
N LEU A 443 -8.08 -18.14 -8.31
CA LEU A 443 -6.74 -18.72 -8.46
C LEU A 443 -6.73 -20.25 -8.43
N ASP A 444 -7.85 -20.89 -8.11
CA ASP A 444 -8.08 -22.34 -8.26
C ASP A 444 -8.01 -22.82 -9.71
N LEU A 445 -8.28 -21.93 -10.67
CA LEU A 445 -8.16 -22.22 -12.10
C LEU A 445 -6.74 -22.03 -12.66
N ILE A 446 -5.80 -21.58 -11.83
CA ILE A 446 -4.46 -21.18 -12.26
C ILE A 446 -3.45 -22.22 -11.82
N SER A 447 -2.82 -22.90 -12.80
CA SER A 447 -1.86 -23.99 -12.61
C SER A 447 -0.80 -23.67 -11.57
N ARG A 448 -0.20 -22.47 -11.64
CA ARG A 448 0.82 -22.06 -10.67
C ARG A 448 0.25 -22.12 -9.25
N SER A 449 -0.95 -21.62 -9.01
CA SER A 449 -1.54 -21.45 -7.67
C SER A 449 -1.94 -22.76 -7.01
N VAL A 450 -2.23 -23.81 -7.80
CA VAL A 450 -2.54 -25.14 -7.29
C VAL A 450 -1.28 -25.97 -6.97
N ILE A 451 -0.11 -25.60 -7.51
CA ILE A 451 1.17 -26.27 -7.20
C ILE A 451 1.52 -26.06 -5.71
N GLY A 452 1.71 -27.17 -4.99
CA GLY A 452 2.06 -27.18 -3.56
C GLY A 452 0.87 -27.32 -2.62
N PHE A 453 -0.35 -27.51 -3.15
CA PHE A 453 -1.55 -27.68 -2.35
C PHE A 453 -1.66 -29.11 -1.79
N GLN A 454 -1.48 -29.29 -0.47
CA GLN A 454 -1.42 -30.61 0.16
C GLN A 454 -2.77 -31.16 0.67
N ARG A 455 -3.87 -30.39 0.68
CA ARG A 455 -5.22 -30.88 1.00
C ARG A 455 -6.26 -29.80 0.74
N ILE A 456 -7.27 -30.08 -0.10
CA ILE A 456 -8.58 -29.40 -0.01
C ILE A 456 -9.29 -30.12 1.14
N PRO A 457 -9.55 -29.50 2.30
CA PRO A 457 -10.45 -30.12 3.26
C PRO A 457 -11.81 -30.23 2.57
N SER A 458 -12.23 -31.46 2.29
CA SER A 458 -13.51 -31.80 1.64
C SER A 458 -14.76 -31.35 2.43
N ARG A 459 -14.57 -30.69 3.57
CA ARG A 459 -15.64 -30.17 4.46
C ARG A 459 -15.89 -28.67 4.32
N LEU A 460 -15.24 -27.98 3.37
CA LEU A 460 -15.32 -26.51 3.23
C LEU A 460 -15.89 -26.12 1.86
N THR A 461 -17.09 -26.61 1.55
CA THR A 461 -18.06 -25.80 0.81
C THR A 461 -18.65 -24.85 1.85
N ASP A 462 -18.00 -23.69 2.04
CA ASP A 462 -18.66 -22.63 2.79
C ASP A 462 -19.68 -22.00 1.83
N GLU A 463 -20.93 -22.44 1.96
CA GLU A 463 -22.09 -21.93 1.22
C GLU A 463 -22.32 -20.42 1.43
N HIS A 464 -21.57 -19.78 2.34
CA HIS A 464 -21.61 -18.36 2.62
C HIS A 464 -20.55 -17.50 1.91
N LEU A 465 -19.56 -18.10 1.22
CA LEU A 465 -18.69 -17.31 0.34
C LEU A 465 -19.35 -17.14 -1.03
N PRO A 466 -19.52 -15.90 -1.55
CA PRO A 466 -20.06 -15.66 -2.89
C PRO A 466 -19.23 -16.25 -4.03
N LEU A 467 -17.99 -16.67 -3.73
CA LEU A 467 -16.97 -17.11 -4.66
C LEU A 467 -16.14 -18.25 -4.03
N ASP A 468 -15.90 -19.35 -4.76
CA ASP A 468 -14.93 -20.40 -4.40
C ASP A 468 -13.48 -19.92 -4.62
N THR A 469 -13.14 -18.83 -3.94
CA THR A 469 -11.83 -18.18 -4.01
C THR A 469 -10.92 -18.70 -2.91
N ARG A 470 -11.00 -19.99 -2.56
CA ARG A 470 -10.20 -20.55 -1.45
C ARG A 470 -8.71 -20.27 -1.59
N LEU A 471 -8.17 -20.22 -2.82
CA LEU A 471 -6.78 -19.89 -3.12
C LEU A 471 -6.52 -18.40 -3.37
N GLY A 472 -7.58 -17.60 -3.42
CA GLY A 472 -7.56 -16.19 -3.80
C GLY A 472 -8.14 -15.95 -5.20
N PHE A 473 -7.96 -14.73 -5.70
CA PHE A 473 -8.45 -14.29 -7.02
C PHE A 473 -7.61 -13.14 -7.59
N VAL A 474 -7.77 -12.91 -8.89
CA VAL A 474 -7.46 -11.65 -9.57
C VAL A 474 -8.78 -11.00 -10.00
N LYS A 475 -8.88 -9.70 -9.80
CA LYS A 475 -10.02 -8.87 -10.16
C LYS A 475 -9.53 -7.70 -11.00
N MET A 476 -10.08 -7.55 -12.20
CA MET A 476 -9.69 -6.53 -13.18
C MET A 476 -10.90 -5.66 -13.50
N ILE A 477 -10.73 -4.34 -13.41
CA ILE A 477 -11.79 -3.33 -13.63
C ILE A 477 -11.39 -2.48 -14.82
N VAL A 478 -12.26 -2.39 -15.81
CA VAL A 478 -12.03 -1.65 -17.06
C VAL A 478 -13.16 -0.68 -17.35
N SER A 479 -12.89 0.33 -18.19
CA SER A 479 -13.91 1.22 -18.73
C SER A 479 -15.00 0.41 -19.44
N ASN A 480 -16.24 0.90 -19.38
CA ASN A 480 -17.36 0.19 -20.00
C ASN A 480 -17.39 0.36 -21.54
N ASP A 481 -16.68 1.35 -22.08
CA ASP A 481 -16.51 1.55 -23.52
C ASP A 481 -15.76 0.41 -24.24
N ASP A 482 -15.72 0.47 -25.56
CA ASP A 482 -15.06 -0.53 -26.40
C ASP A 482 -13.53 -0.51 -26.22
N GLU A 483 -12.93 0.58 -25.76
CA GLU A 483 -11.48 0.65 -25.55
C GLU A 483 -11.04 -0.25 -24.40
N LYS A 484 -11.91 -0.51 -23.40
CA LYS A 484 -11.59 -1.37 -22.24
C LYS A 484 -10.28 -0.95 -21.57
N VAL A 485 -10.15 0.34 -21.30
CA VAL A 485 -9.01 0.93 -20.58
C VAL A 485 -8.98 0.36 -19.17
N LEU A 486 -7.80 -0.04 -18.70
CA LEU A 486 -7.65 -0.56 -17.34
C LEU A 486 -7.81 0.57 -16.31
N LEU A 487 -8.80 0.44 -15.43
CA LEU A 487 -9.07 1.40 -14.34
C LEU A 487 -8.44 0.97 -13.03
N GLY A 488 -8.36 -0.34 -12.78
CA GLY A 488 -7.76 -0.87 -11.57
C GLY A 488 -7.70 -2.39 -11.51
N MET A 489 -6.90 -2.90 -10.59
CA MET A 489 -6.74 -4.33 -10.35
C MET A 489 -6.59 -4.64 -8.86
N ARG A 490 -7.20 -5.73 -8.42
CA ARG A 490 -6.98 -6.33 -7.10
C ARG A 490 -6.51 -7.77 -7.27
N CYS A 491 -5.58 -8.20 -6.44
CA CYS A 491 -5.23 -9.60 -6.31
C CYS A 491 -5.16 -9.95 -4.84
N ALA A 492 -5.78 -11.07 -4.48
CA ALA A 492 -5.56 -11.74 -3.22
C ALA A 492 -5.04 -13.13 -3.56
N GLY A 493 -3.88 -13.54 -3.06
CA GLY A 493 -3.30 -14.81 -3.47
C GLY A 493 -1.78 -14.86 -3.38
N ARG A 494 -1.22 -15.90 -3.99
CA ARG A 494 0.23 -16.04 -4.08
C ARG A 494 0.79 -15.04 -5.08
N GLU A 495 1.91 -14.39 -4.75
CA GLU A 495 2.61 -13.45 -5.65
C GLU A 495 1.73 -12.25 -6.07
N ALA A 496 0.73 -11.87 -5.25
CA ALA A 496 -0.21 -10.79 -5.55
C ALA A 496 0.48 -9.45 -5.82
N SER A 497 1.52 -9.11 -5.04
CA SER A 497 2.30 -7.88 -5.26
C SER A 497 3.09 -7.89 -6.56
N ALA A 498 3.62 -9.04 -6.98
CA ALA A 498 4.51 -9.15 -8.13
C ALA A 498 3.80 -8.86 -9.46
N ILE A 499 2.49 -9.13 -9.55
CA ILE A 499 1.72 -8.93 -10.77
C ILE A 499 1.15 -7.51 -10.92
N MET A 500 1.21 -6.67 -9.88
CA MET A 500 0.64 -5.31 -9.91
C MET A 500 1.36 -4.37 -10.88
N GLY A 501 2.67 -4.55 -11.08
CA GLY A 501 3.46 -3.68 -11.97
C GLY A 501 2.95 -3.67 -13.42
N ILE A 502 2.34 -4.78 -13.87
CA ILE A 502 1.69 -4.87 -15.18
C ILE A 502 0.52 -3.88 -15.26
N ALA A 503 -0.36 -3.91 -14.26
CA ALA A 503 -1.53 -3.04 -14.21
C ALA A 503 -1.15 -1.56 -14.00
N ALA A 504 -0.17 -1.28 -13.14
CA ALA A 504 0.30 0.08 -12.89
C ALA A 504 0.78 0.77 -14.18
N LEU A 505 1.50 0.05 -15.05
CA LEU A 505 1.96 0.58 -16.34
C LEU A 505 0.78 0.90 -17.28
N LEU A 506 -0.19 -0.02 -17.40
CA LEU A 506 -1.36 0.19 -18.25
C LEU A 506 -2.23 1.35 -17.76
N ILE A 507 -2.39 1.52 -16.44
CA ILE A 507 -3.14 2.62 -15.84
C ILE A 507 -2.44 3.96 -16.13
N ARG A 508 -1.11 4.03 -15.91
CA ARG A 508 -0.31 5.24 -16.15
C ARG A 508 -0.49 5.77 -17.57
N ASP A 509 -0.40 4.86 -18.53
CA ASP A 509 -0.39 5.18 -19.95
C ASP A 509 -1.81 5.11 -20.57
N ARG A 510 -2.86 4.94 -19.73
CA ARG A 510 -4.28 4.80 -20.12
C ARG A 510 -4.51 3.80 -21.25
N ARG A 511 -3.91 2.61 -21.14
CA ARG A 511 -3.91 1.58 -22.18
C ARG A 511 -5.08 0.61 -22.03
N SER A 512 -5.54 0.10 -23.18
CA SER A 512 -6.49 -1.00 -23.28
C SER A 512 -5.89 -2.31 -22.74
N ILE A 513 -6.73 -3.14 -22.10
CA ILE A 513 -6.36 -4.51 -21.71
C ILE A 513 -6.05 -5.44 -22.90
N ARG A 514 -6.38 -5.05 -24.15
CA ARG A 514 -6.01 -5.79 -25.36
C ARG A 514 -4.50 -5.99 -25.49
N GLU A 515 -3.70 -5.07 -24.96
CA GLU A 515 -2.25 -5.16 -24.95
C GLU A 515 -1.77 -6.40 -24.16
N LEU A 516 -2.52 -6.82 -23.14
CA LEU A 516 -2.21 -8.02 -22.34
C LEU A 516 -2.36 -9.33 -23.14
N LEU A 517 -3.13 -9.33 -24.23
CA LEU A 517 -3.27 -10.48 -25.13
C LEU A 517 -2.16 -10.55 -26.18
N ARG A 518 -1.39 -9.47 -26.36
CA ARG A 518 -0.28 -9.38 -27.34
C ARG A 518 1.08 -9.78 -26.75
N VAL A 519 1.12 -10.04 -25.44
CA VAL A 519 2.33 -10.43 -24.71
C VAL A 519 2.22 -11.89 -24.28
N LEU A 520 3.33 -12.63 -24.36
CA LEU A 520 3.41 -14.00 -23.87
C LEU A 520 3.52 -13.99 -22.34
N HIS A 521 2.52 -14.57 -21.67
CA HIS A 521 2.57 -14.80 -20.23
C HIS A 521 3.34 -16.09 -19.94
N PRO A 522 4.32 -16.08 -19.04
CA PRO A 522 5.04 -17.29 -18.67
C PRO A 522 4.09 -18.32 -18.04
N SER A 523 4.34 -19.61 -18.25
CA SER A 523 3.52 -20.68 -17.67
C SER A 523 4.41 -21.79 -17.06
N PRO A 524 4.07 -22.34 -15.88
CA PRO A 524 2.97 -21.88 -15.01
C PRO A 524 3.38 -20.59 -14.27
N SER A 525 2.53 -19.56 -14.28
CA SER A 525 2.72 -18.31 -13.54
C SER A 525 1.41 -17.73 -12.99
N THR A 526 1.50 -16.84 -12.00
CA THR A 526 0.31 -16.13 -11.49
C THR A 526 -0.19 -15.08 -12.51
N THR A 527 0.64 -14.66 -13.48
CA THR A 527 0.21 -13.68 -14.51
C THR A 527 -0.81 -14.28 -15.49
N GLU A 528 -0.89 -15.61 -15.60
CA GLU A 528 -1.96 -16.30 -16.36
C GLU A 528 -3.36 -15.87 -15.89
N ALA A 529 -3.54 -15.54 -14.61
CA ALA A 529 -4.80 -15.01 -14.08
C ALA A 529 -5.13 -13.61 -14.62
N VAL A 530 -4.12 -12.75 -14.77
CA VAL A 530 -4.26 -11.42 -15.37
C VAL A 530 -4.66 -11.55 -16.84
N GLN A 531 -4.02 -12.48 -17.56
CA GLN A 531 -4.38 -12.79 -18.94
C GLN A 531 -5.81 -13.29 -19.05
N GLU A 532 -6.24 -14.17 -18.14
CA GLU A 532 -7.59 -14.74 -18.18
C GLU A 532 -8.67 -13.70 -17.85
N CYS A 533 -8.43 -12.79 -16.90
CA CYS A 533 -9.30 -11.64 -16.69
C CYS A 533 -9.47 -10.81 -17.98
N ALA A 534 -8.37 -10.53 -18.68
CA ALA A 534 -8.43 -9.78 -19.93
C ALA A 534 -9.19 -10.54 -21.02
N ARG A 535 -8.97 -11.86 -21.15
CA ARG A 535 -9.71 -12.71 -22.09
C ARG A 535 -11.20 -12.77 -21.77
N LEU A 536 -11.59 -12.82 -20.50
CA LEU A 536 -13.00 -12.78 -20.09
C LEU A 536 -13.67 -11.48 -20.52
N LEU A 537 -13.04 -10.34 -20.22
CA LEU A 537 -13.55 -9.01 -20.56
C LEU A 537 -13.60 -8.75 -22.07
N LEU A 538 -12.81 -9.49 -22.86
CA LEU A 538 -12.74 -9.38 -24.32
C LEU A 538 -13.45 -10.56 -25.05
N GLY A 539 -14.06 -11.49 -24.33
CA GLY A 539 -14.81 -12.62 -24.92
C GLY A 539 -13.97 -13.78 -25.48
N TYR A 540 -12.67 -13.84 -25.19
CA TYR A 540 -11.70 -14.86 -25.63
C TYR A 540 -11.34 -15.90 -24.55
N SER A 541 -12.06 -15.91 -23.43
CA SER A 541 -11.76 -16.76 -22.26
C SER A 541 -11.66 -18.25 -22.62
N ILE A 542 -10.63 -18.93 -22.10
CA ILE A 542 -10.52 -20.39 -22.20
C ILE A 542 -11.28 -21.07 -21.06
N CYS A 543 -11.42 -20.41 -19.91
CA CYS A 543 -12.29 -20.82 -18.83
C CYS A 543 -13.68 -20.19 -18.99
N LYS A 544 -14.71 -21.00 -19.21
CA LYS A 544 -16.06 -20.48 -19.50
C LYS A 544 -16.84 -20.16 -18.21
N PRO A 545 -17.40 -18.94 -18.06
CA PRO A 545 -18.16 -18.55 -16.86
C PRO A 545 -19.31 -19.51 -16.51
N HIS A 546 -20.05 -19.99 -17.51
CA HIS A 546 -21.17 -20.93 -17.30
C HIS A 546 -20.73 -22.30 -16.77
N VAL A 547 -19.47 -22.69 -16.95
CA VAL A 547 -18.88 -23.92 -16.40
C VAL A 547 -18.33 -23.68 -14.99
N PHE A 548 -17.61 -22.57 -14.80
CA PHE A 548 -16.91 -22.25 -13.55
C PHE A 548 -17.60 -21.13 -12.76
N LYS A 549 -18.92 -21.25 -12.56
CA LYS A 549 -19.77 -20.21 -11.96
C LYS A 549 -19.34 -19.74 -10.58
N ASN A 550 -18.61 -20.58 -9.83
CA ASN A 550 -18.12 -20.25 -8.49
C ASN A 550 -16.72 -19.61 -8.50
N SER A 551 -15.99 -19.70 -9.62
CA SER A 551 -14.60 -19.24 -9.72
C SER A 551 -14.46 -18.07 -10.71
N ILE A 552 -15.47 -17.78 -11.52
CA ILE A 552 -15.45 -16.71 -12.52
C ILE A 552 -16.73 -15.90 -12.44
N HIS A 553 -16.58 -14.58 -12.33
CA HIS A 553 -17.69 -13.63 -12.45
C HIS A 553 -17.31 -12.48 -13.36
N VAL A 554 -18.26 -12.03 -14.18
CA VAL A 554 -18.14 -10.79 -14.93
C VAL A 554 -19.39 -9.96 -14.72
N ARG A 555 -19.20 -8.72 -14.27
CA ARG A 555 -20.27 -7.80 -13.92
C ARG A 555 -20.05 -6.46 -14.61
N SER A 556 -21.13 -5.74 -14.85
CA SER A 556 -21.08 -4.39 -15.39
C SER A 556 -21.90 -3.44 -14.52
N TYR A 557 -21.46 -2.19 -14.45
CA TYR A 557 -22.11 -1.11 -13.72
C TYR A 557 -22.23 0.12 -14.62
N THR A 558 -23.41 0.74 -14.59
CA THR A 558 -23.65 2.10 -15.07
C THR A 558 -24.37 2.89 -13.98
N PRO A 559 -24.31 4.25 -13.98
CA PRO A 559 -25.09 5.04 -13.03
C PRO A 559 -26.60 4.80 -13.12
N ASP A 560 -27.10 4.44 -14.31
CA ASP A 560 -28.52 4.22 -14.57
C ASP A 560 -28.97 2.79 -14.24
N GLU A 561 -28.05 1.81 -14.24
CA GLU A 561 -28.34 0.40 -13.96
C GLU A 561 -27.40 -0.15 -12.86
N PRO A 562 -27.95 -0.64 -11.73
CA PRO A 562 -27.14 -1.23 -10.67
C PRO A 562 -26.36 -2.45 -11.18
N LEU A 563 -25.26 -2.78 -10.50
CA LEU A 563 -24.33 -3.85 -10.87
C LEU A 563 -25.07 -5.15 -11.26
N PHE A 564 -24.91 -5.58 -12.52
CA PHE A 564 -25.55 -6.78 -13.06
C PHE A 564 -24.51 -7.75 -13.63
N GLU A 565 -24.79 -9.05 -13.58
CA GLU A 565 -23.94 -10.07 -14.17
C GLU A 565 -24.10 -10.10 -15.70
N VAL A 566 -22.96 -10.10 -16.42
CA VAL A 566 -22.94 -10.06 -17.89
C VAL A 566 -23.24 -11.43 -18.51
N PHE A 567 -23.06 -12.53 -17.76
CA PHE A 567 -23.21 -13.91 -18.27
C PHE A 567 -24.31 -14.73 -17.57
N GLU A 568 -25.04 -14.16 -16.60
CA GLU A 568 -26.12 -14.87 -15.87
C GLU A 568 -27.45 -14.86 -16.61
N SER A 569 -27.61 -14.03 -17.65
CA SER A 569 -28.77 -14.14 -18.52
C SER A 569 -28.55 -15.27 -19.54
N SER A 570 -29.08 -16.44 -19.19
CA SER A 570 -29.48 -17.49 -20.14
C SER A 570 -30.61 -17.03 -21.09
N SER A 571 -30.64 -15.76 -21.48
CA SER A 571 -31.39 -15.27 -22.62
C SER A 571 -30.36 -15.02 -23.69
N CYS A 572 -30.26 -15.93 -24.67
CA CYS A 572 -29.59 -15.54 -25.90
C CYS A 572 -30.24 -14.26 -26.43
N PRO A 573 -29.46 -13.33 -26.98
CA PRO A 573 -30.02 -12.10 -27.54
C PRO A 573 -31.11 -12.45 -28.54
N GLU A 574 -32.27 -11.81 -28.39
CA GLU A 574 -33.35 -11.94 -29.35
C GLU A 574 -33.04 -11.06 -30.57
N VAL A 575 -32.76 -11.71 -31.69
CA VAL A 575 -32.46 -11.04 -32.95
C VAL A 575 -33.69 -11.08 -33.84
N PRO A 576 -34.09 -9.96 -34.49
CA PRO A 576 -35.17 -9.96 -35.46
C PRO A 576 -34.95 -11.01 -36.56
N VAL A 577 -35.96 -11.84 -36.81
CA VAL A 577 -35.88 -12.94 -37.79
C VAL A 577 -35.55 -12.41 -39.19
N GLU A 578 -36.05 -11.23 -39.55
CA GLU A 578 -35.76 -10.59 -40.84
C GLU A 578 -34.28 -10.26 -41.00
N GLN A 579 -33.62 -9.75 -39.94
CA GLN A 579 -32.18 -9.48 -39.97
C GLN A 579 -31.36 -10.76 -40.11
N LEU A 580 -31.76 -11.84 -39.45
CA LEU A 580 -31.10 -13.14 -39.59
C LEU A 580 -31.25 -13.71 -41.00
N LYS A 581 -32.46 -13.64 -41.57
CA LYS A 581 -32.71 -14.07 -42.95
C LYS A 581 -31.86 -13.28 -43.94
N GLU A 582 -31.86 -11.95 -43.83
CA GLU A 582 -31.04 -11.09 -44.70
C GLU A 582 -29.53 -11.40 -44.55
N PHE A 583 -29.07 -11.64 -43.31
CA PHE A 583 -27.69 -12.01 -43.04
C PHE A 583 -27.29 -13.35 -43.68
N PHE A 584 -28.15 -14.36 -43.61
CA PHE A 584 -27.88 -15.70 -44.13
C PHE A 584 -28.06 -15.77 -45.65
N GLU A 585 -29.04 -15.07 -46.22
CA GLU A 585 -29.25 -14.95 -47.67
C GLU A 585 -28.06 -14.28 -48.36
N LYS A 586 -27.47 -13.24 -47.75
CA LYS A 586 -26.23 -12.60 -48.25
C LYS A 586 -25.02 -13.54 -48.27
N ARG A 587 -25.12 -14.73 -47.67
CA ARG A 587 -24.04 -15.74 -47.56
C ARG A 587 -24.39 -17.05 -48.28
N ASP A 588 -25.38 -17.01 -49.16
CA ASP A 588 -25.83 -18.15 -49.97
C ASP A 588 -26.22 -19.40 -49.15
N ILE A 589 -26.63 -19.21 -47.89
CA ILE A 589 -27.13 -20.32 -47.06
C ILE A 589 -28.51 -20.71 -47.55
N LEU A 590 -28.74 -22.02 -47.70
CA LEU A 590 -29.98 -22.52 -48.26
C LEU A 590 -31.19 -22.17 -47.36
N PRO A 591 -32.34 -21.78 -47.95
CA PRO A 591 -33.54 -21.44 -47.18
C PRO A 591 -34.00 -22.51 -46.19
N GLU A 592 -33.77 -23.79 -46.50
CA GLU A 592 -34.10 -24.93 -45.64
C GLU A 592 -33.23 -24.94 -44.36
N ASP A 593 -31.94 -24.65 -44.49
CA ASP A 593 -31.00 -24.56 -43.37
C ASP A 593 -31.31 -23.33 -42.49
N ILE A 594 -31.71 -22.21 -43.09
CA ILE A 594 -32.15 -21.01 -42.36
C ILE A 594 -33.40 -21.32 -41.52
N GLN A 595 -34.39 -22.02 -42.10
CA GLN A 595 -35.59 -22.42 -41.36
C GLN A 595 -35.27 -23.39 -40.23
N GLN A 596 -34.38 -24.35 -40.48
CA GLN A 596 -33.94 -25.29 -39.46
C GLN A 596 -33.20 -24.58 -38.32
N PHE A 597 -32.30 -23.64 -38.63
CA PHE A 597 -31.62 -22.81 -37.65
C PHE A 597 -32.58 -22.01 -36.76
N LEU A 598 -33.56 -21.32 -37.36
CA LEU A 598 -34.56 -20.53 -36.62
C LEU A 598 -35.40 -21.41 -35.69
N LYS A 599 -35.73 -22.63 -36.13
CA LYS A 599 -36.49 -23.60 -35.35
C LYS A 599 -35.68 -24.16 -34.18
N ASP A 600 -34.41 -24.53 -34.41
CA ASP A 600 -33.53 -25.09 -33.39
C ASP A 600 -33.15 -24.09 -32.29
N ASN A 601 -33.30 -22.79 -32.60
CA ASN A 601 -33.07 -21.68 -31.68
C ASN A 601 -34.37 -21.05 -31.14
N GLY A 602 -35.50 -21.74 -31.30
CA GLY A 602 -36.75 -21.38 -30.62
C GLY A 602 -37.37 -20.07 -31.08
N SER A 603 -37.26 -19.71 -32.36
CA SER A 603 -37.88 -18.48 -32.89
C SER A 603 -39.41 -18.48 -32.74
N ASP A 604 -39.96 -17.32 -32.38
CA ASP A 604 -41.40 -17.07 -32.32
C ASP A 604 -42.00 -16.52 -33.63
N GLY A 605 -41.15 -16.37 -34.67
CA GLY A 605 -41.51 -15.80 -35.97
C GLY A 605 -41.20 -14.31 -36.12
N SER A 606 -41.00 -13.57 -35.02
CA SER A 606 -40.61 -12.16 -35.01
C SER A 606 -39.15 -11.98 -34.58
N THR A 607 -38.74 -12.72 -33.54
CA THR A 607 -37.38 -12.76 -33.02
C THR A 607 -36.90 -14.21 -32.87
N CYS A 608 -35.59 -14.38 -32.67
CA CYS A 608 -34.96 -15.68 -32.47
C CYS A 608 -33.87 -15.54 -31.42
N CYS A 609 -33.82 -16.47 -30.46
CA CYS A 609 -32.79 -16.51 -29.40
C CYS A 609 -31.50 -17.06 -30.01
N VAL A 610 -30.55 -16.20 -30.36
CA VAL A 610 -29.32 -16.65 -31.02
C VAL A 610 -28.22 -16.90 -30.00
N ASP A 611 -27.97 -18.18 -29.68
CA ASP A 611 -26.77 -18.56 -28.95
C ASP A 611 -25.54 -18.42 -29.85
N ARG A 612 -24.54 -17.69 -29.36
CA ARG A 612 -23.36 -17.32 -30.14
C ARG A 612 -22.59 -18.56 -30.63
N ASP A 613 -22.40 -19.54 -29.77
CA ASP A 613 -21.57 -20.72 -30.09
C ASP A 613 -22.31 -21.65 -31.07
N ARG A 614 -23.64 -21.81 -30.93
CA ARG A 614 -24.48 -22.52 -31.91
C ARG A 614 -24.55 -21.82 -33.26
N PHE A 615 -24.61 -20.49 -33.27
CA PHE A 615 -24.60 -19.69 -34.50
C PHE A 615 -23.30 -19.88 -35.28
N TYR A 616 -22.15 -19.85 -34.60
CA TYR A 616 -20.86 -20.13 -35.23
C TYR A 616 -20.75 -21.57 -35.73
N GLU A 617 -21.23 -22.55 -34.96
CA GLU A 617 -21.22 -23.95 -35.39
C GLU A 617 -22.09 -24.16 -36.63
N PHE A 618 -23.28 -23.55 -36.67
CA PHE A 618 -24.15 -23.55 -37.85
C PHE A 618 -23.43 -22.98 -39.07
N LEU A 619 -22.87 -21.77 -38.98
CA LEU A 619 -22.13 -21.15 -40.09
C LEU A 619 -20.95 -21.98 -40.58
N ARG A 620 -20.27 -22.70 -39.68
CA ARG A 620 -19.17 -23.59 -40.05
C ARG A 620 -19.65 -24.82 -40.84
N VAL A 621 -20.84 -25.31 -40.56
CA VAL A 621 -21.40 -26.53 -41.16
C VAL A 621 -22.16 -26.23 -42.46
N THR A 622 -22.85 -25.10 -42.54
CA THR A 622 -23.77 -24.77 -43.65
C THR A 622 -23.27 -23.65 -44.57
N GLY A 623 -22.30 -22.83 -44.14
CA GLY A 623 -21.73 -21.76 -44.95
C GLY A 623 -20.58 -22.23 -45.85
N PRO A 624 -20.31 -21.54 -46.98
CA PRO A 624 -19.07 -21.74 -47.73
C PRO A 624 -17.87 -21.39 -46.83
N THR A 625 -16.73 -22.08 -46.98
CA THR A 625 -15.55 -21.98 -46.11
C THR A 625 -15.15 -20.52 -45.84
N LEU A 626 -15.58 -19.97 -44.70
CA LEU A 626 -15.30 -18.59 -44.33
C LEU A 626 -13.87 -18.47 -43.80
N VAL A 627 -13.10 -17.53 -44.38
CA VAL A 627 -11.80 -17.11 -43.82
C VAL A 627 -12.07 -16.33 -42.52
N PRO A 628 -11.32 -16.55 -41.42
CA PRO A 628 -11.61 -15.97 -40.10
C PRO A 628 -11.69 -14.44 -40.01
N SER A 629 -11.24 -13.70 -41.03
CA SER A 629 -11.15 -12.23 -41.02
C SER A 629 -12.47 -11.49 -41.26
N TYR A 630 -13.58 -12.20 -41.45
CA TYR A 630 -14.89 -11.60 -41.79
C TYR A 630 -15.95 -11.73 -40.68
N LEU A 631 -15.56 -12.20 -39.48
CA LEU A 631 -16.46 -12.49 -38.36
C LEU A 631 -16.27 -11.58 -37.13
N ASP A 632 -15.50 -10.48 -37.28
CA ASP A 632 -15.47 -9.37 -36.32
C ASP A 632 -16.75 -8.54 -36.38
#